data_AF-A0A841HG51-F1
#
_entry.id   AF-A0A841HG51-F1
#
_cell.length_a   1.000
_cell.length_b   1.000
_cell.length_c   1.000
_cell.angle_alpha   90.00
_cell.angle_beta   90.00
_cell.angle_gamma   90.00
#
_symmetry.space_group_name_H-M   'P 1'
#
loop_
_entity.id
_entity.type
_entity.pdbx_description
1 polymer ?
#
loop_
_entity_poly.entity_id
_entity_poly.type
_entity_poly.pdbx_seq_one_letter_code
_entity_poly.pdbx_strand_id
1 'polypeptide(L)'
;MERVKLNVLHLHLSDDQGFRVESKRFPRLNSVGSHGQFYTQDEIRRLVAYAADRGVLIVPEFDVPGHSRAMVEAYPQLGVVAARSRPPFPADVALNPASAEVYDFLGKLIDELAPLFPGPYFHIGGDEVSDSVWADNADIAAWMQREGLHSKQDAEGYFSRRVVERVLRAGKTPIGWEEYAATALPREAIVQAWQSSNATAGATARGHRTIVSAGSIWTF
;
A
#
# COMPACT_ATOMS: atom_id res chain seq x y z
N MET A 1 -7.79 5.30 22.70
CA MET A 1 -8.41 4.14 22.02
C MET A 1 -9.03 3.19 23.03
N GLU A 2 -8.25 2.59 23.92
CA GLU A 2 -8.73 1.68 24.98
C GLU A 2 -9.91 2.26 25.79
N ARG A 3 -9.80 3.51 26.28
CA ARG A 3 -10.86 4.18 27.08
C ARG A 3 -12.22 4.24 26.37
N VAL A 4 -12.23 4.16 25.04
CA VAL A 4 -13.43 4.19 24.19
C VAL A 4 -13.68 2.87 23.47
N LYS A 5 -13.03 1.79 23.92
CA LYS A 5 -13.19 0.40 23.41
C LYS A 5 -12.82 0.20 21.93
N LEU A 6 -12.00 1.07 21.36
CA LEU A 6 -11.37 0.80 20.07
C LEU A 6 -10.26 -0.23 20.26
N ASN A 7 -10.22 -1.24 19.40
CA ASN A 7 -9.32 -2.40 19.50
C ASN A 7 -8.42 -2.59 18.28
N VAL A 8 -8.43 -1.68 17.31
CA VAL A 8 -7.53 -1.69 16.14
C VAL A 8 -6.93 -0.31 15.95
N LEU A 9 -5.60 -0.24 15.93
CA LEU A 9 -4.79 0.91 15.53
C LEU A 9 -4.20 0.64 14.15
N HIS A 10 -4.77 1.29 13.14
CA HIS A 10 -4.23 1.32 11.79
C HIS A 10 -3.13 2.38 11.71
N LEU A 11 -1.89 1.98 11.37
CA LEU A 11 -0.76 2.89 11.22
C LEU A 11 -0.39 3.03 9.76
N HIS A 12 -0.71 4.18 9.18
CA HIS A 12 -0.24 4.63 7.86
C HIS A 12 1.24 5.03 7.95
N LEU A 13 2.13 4.14 7.50
CA LEU A 13 3.58 4.23 7.78
C LEU A 13 4.43 4.58 6.56
N SER A 14 3.84 4.67 5.37
CA SER A 14 4.50 5.24 4.20
C SER A 14 3.52 6.01 3.33
N ASP A 15 3.93 7.20 2.94
CA ASP A 15 3.24 8.07 1.98
C ASP A 15 4.34 8.81 1.20
N ASP A 16 3.94 9.69 0.29
CA ASP A 16 4.82 10.53 -0.49
C ASP A 16 5.77 11.38 0.37
N GLN A 17 5.33 11.82 1.55
CA GLN A 17 6.11 12.72 2.41
C GLN A 17 7.02 11.97 3.38
N GLY A 18 6.90 10.64 3.49
CA GLY A 18 7.96 9.86 4.10
C GLY A 18 7.65 8.40 4.42
N PHE A 19 8.72 7.63 4.57
CA PHE A 19 8.70 6.25 5.02
C PHE A 19 9.08 6.15 6.50
N ARG A 20 8.21 5.64 7.36
CA ARG A 20 8.28 5.85 8.83
C ARG A 20 8.71 4.63 9.64
N VAL A 21 9.14 3.56 9.01
CA VAL A 21 9.69 2.38 9.70
C VAL A 21 11.09 2.08 9.23
N GLU A 22 11.97 1.73 10.16
CA GLU A 22 13.33 1.30 9.86
C GLU A 22 13.35 0.04 8.99
N SER A 23 13.99 0.14 7.83
CA SER A 23 14.46 -1.01 7.08
C SER A 23 15.98 -1.16 7.24
N LYS A 24 16.41 -2.31 7.73
CA LYS A 24 17.82 -2.71 7.79
C LYS A 24 18.31 -3.20 6.43
N ARG A 25 17.41 -3.74 5.60
CA ARG A 25 17.74 -4.16 4.22
C ARG A 25 17.86 -2.98 3.26
N PHE A 26 17.08 -1.93 3.48
CA PHE A 26 16.98 -0.76 2.62
C PHE A 26 17.26 0.54 3.40
N PRO A 27 18.51 0.76 3.85
CA PRO A 27 18.85 1.86 4.75
C PRO A 27 18.62 3.26 4.16
N ARG A 28 18.48 3.39 2.83
CA ARG A 28 18.12 4.69 2.22
C ARG A 28 16.67 5.07 2.49
N LEU A 29 15.78 4.13 2.82
CA LEU A 29 14.45 4.48 3.34
C LEU A 29 14.58 5.27 4.65
N ASN A 30 15.55 4.92 5.49
CA ASN A 30 15.76 5.56 6.78
C ASN A 30 16.39 6.95 6.62
N SER A 31 17.41 7.11 5.79
CA SER A 31 18.12 8.39 5.66
C SER A 31 17.50 9.35 4.65
N VAL A 32 17.03 8.84 3.51
CA VAL A 32 16.46 9.64 2.41
C VAL A 32 14.95 9.65 2.53
N GLY A 33 14.31 8.49 2.40
CA GLY A 33 12.85 8.38 2.34
C GLY A 33 12.12 8.85 3.59
N SER A 34 12.78 8.86 4.76
CA SER A 34 12.17 9.34 6.02
C SER A 34 12.59 10.76 6.40
N HIS A 35 13.60 11.31 5.71
CA HIS A 35 14.29 12.54 6.13
C HIS A 35 14.89 12.44 7.55
N GLY A 36 15.34 11.24 7.95
CA GLY A 36 15.86 10.94 9.29
C GLY A 36 14.78 10.81 10.38
N GLN A 37 13.49 10.79 10.03
CA GLN A 37 12.36 10.70 10.96
C GLN A 37 11.58 9.40 10.74
N PHE A 38 11.95 8.36 11.48
CA PHE A 38 11.35 7.03 11.41
C PHE A 38 11.36 6.36 12.78
N TYR A 39 10.51 5.36 12.97
CA TYR A 39 10.56 4.45 14.11
C TYR A 39 11.56 3.33 13.82
N THR A 40 12.49 3.09 14.72
CA THR A 40 13.33 1.89 14.72
C THR A 40 12.46 0.64 14.86
N GLN A 41 12.96 -0.51 14.41
CA GLN A 41 12.23 -1.77 14.57
C GLN A 41 11.98 -2.08 16.06
N ASP A 42 12.88 -1.67 16.95
CA ASP A 42 12.70 -1.85 18.40
C ASP A 42 11.62 -0.93 18.98
N GLU A 43 11.48 0.30 18.47
CA GLU A 43 10.35 1.17 18.82
C GLU A 43 9.02 0.59 18.35
N ILE A 44 8.98 0.04 17.13
CA ILE A 44 7.80 -0.66 16.63
C ILE A 44 7.45 -1.86 17.51
N ARG A 45 8.42 -2.70 17.89
CA ARG A 45 8.16 -3.84 18.80
C ARG A 45 7.64 -3.38 20.16
N ARG A 46 8.18 -2.29 20.71
CA ARG A 46 7.69 -1.69 21.97
C ARG A 46 6.26 -1.17 21.84
N LEU A 47 5.96 -0.49 20.73
CA LEU A 47 4.61 0.02 20.45
C LEU A 47 3.60 -1.12 20.31
N VAL A 48 3.97 -2.18 19.59
CA VAL A 48 3.16 -3.40 19.44
C VAL A 48 2.87 -4.04 20.79
N ALA A 49 3.89 -4.22 21.64
CA ALA A 49 3.70 -4.78 22.99
C ALA A 49 2.77 -3.89 23.83
N TYR A 50 2.99 -2.57 23.79
CA TYR A 50 2.17 -1.60 24.53
C TYR A 50 0.70 -1.59 24.08
N ALA A 51 0.44 -1.76 22.78
CA ALA A 51 -0.91 -1.86 22.22
C ALA A 51 -1.56 -3.20 22.60
N ALA A 52 -0.81 -4.30 22.55
CA ALA A 52 -1.30 -5.62 22.93
C ALA A 52 -1.74 -5.68 24.40
N ASP A 53 -0.99 -5.06 25.32
CA ASP A 53 -1.35 -4.94 26.75
C ASP A 53 -2.71 -4.24 26.98
N ARG A 54 -3.22 -3.53 25.97
CA ARG A 54 -4.50 -2.79 25.99
C ARG A 54 -5.57 -3.43 25.11
N GLY A 55 -5.32 -4.64 24.60
CA GLY A 55 -6.22 -5.32 23.67
C GLY A 55 -6.35 -4.61 22.33
N VAL A 56 -5.35 -3.82 21.93
CA VAL A 56 -5.32 -3.10 20.65
C VAL A 56 -4.40 -3.82 19.67
N LEU A 57 -4.99 -4.24 18.55
CA LEU A 57 -4.27 -4.78 17.40
C LEU A 57 -3.67 -3.66 16.57
N ILE A 58 -2.39 -3.76 16.21
CA ILE A 58 -1.78 -2.85 15.22
C ILE A 58 -1.88 -3.48 13.83
N VAL A 59 -2.40 -2.72 12.87
CA VAL A 59 -2.39 -3.03 11.44
C VAL A 59 -1.43 -2.04 10.78
N PRO A 60 -0.31 -2.50 10.20
CA PRO A 60 0.59 -1.62 9.46
C PRO A 60 0.08 -1.38 8.05
N GLU A 61 0.34 -0.20 7.52
CA GLU A 61 0.11 0.15 6.14
C GLU A 61 1.38 0.67 5.47
N PHE A 62 1.67 0.09 4.31
CA PHE A 62 2.71 0.57 3.41
C PHE A 62 2.12 0.69 2.01
N ASP A 63 1.80 1.93 1.64
CA ASP A 63 1.03 2.26 0.45
C ASP A 63 1.81 2.07 -0.86
N VAL A 64 1.21 1.32 -1.79
CA VAL A 64 1.72 1.02 -3.12
C VAL A 64 0.58 0.72 -4.10
N PRO A 65 0.73 1.00 -5.41
CA PRO A 65 1.90 1.59 -6.08
C PRO A 65 1.90 3.13 -6.09
N GLY A 66 0.78 3.76 -5.71
CA GLY A 66 0.68 5.20 -5.43
C GLY A 66 1.39 5.57 -4.13
N HIS A 67 1.31 6.85 -3.73
CA HIS A 67 1.86 7.34 -2.45
C HIS A 67 3.31 6.89 -2.16
N SER A 68 4.09 6.70 -3.22
CA SER A 68 5.37 6.00 -3.18
C SER A 68 6.55 6.93 -3.38
N ARG A 69 6.35 8.25 -3.42
CA ARG A 69 7.42 9.21 -3.68
C ARG A 69 8.59 9.07 -2.71
N ALA A 70 8.35 8.86 -1.42
CA ALA A 70 9.42 8.64 -0.44
C ALA A 70 10.28 7.40 -0.74
N MET A 71 9.65 6.32 -1.23
CA MET A 71 10.38 5.12 -1.66
C MET A 71 11.20 5.41 -2.92
N VAL A 72 10.64 6.15 -3.87
CA VAL A 72 11.29 6.52 -5.13
C VAL A 72 12.43 7.52 -4.91
N GLU A 73 12.31 8.47 -3.97
CA GLU A 73 13.40 9.36 -3.59
C GLU A 73 14.58 8.57 -3.00
N ALA A 74 14.29 7.56 -2.17
CA ALA A 74 15.31 6.66 -1.63
C ALA A 74 15.92 5.74 -2.71
N TYR A 75 15.12 5.27 -3.67
CA TYR A 75 15.52 4.33 -4.72
C TYR A 75 14.88 4.72 -6.07
N PRO A 76 15.48 5.68 -6.81
CA PRO A 76 14.86 6.25 -8.01
C PRO A 76 14.54 5.25 -9.11
N GLN A 77 15.26 4.14 -9.18
CA GLN A 77 15.06 3.10 -10.19
C GLN A 77 13.75 2.30 -10.01
N LEU A 78 13.08 2.42 -8.86
CA LEU A 78 11.82 1.71 -8.59
C LEU A 78 10.58 2.42 -9.17
N GLY A 79 10.68 3.71 -9.46
CA GLY A 79 9.53 4.55 -9.75
C GLY A 79 9.48 5.08 -11.18
N VAL A 80 8.31 5.62 -11.52
CA VAL A 80 8.10 6.48 -12.69
C VAL A 80 7.56 7.82 -12.20
N VAL A 81 8.04 8.90 -12.81
CA VAL A 81 7.53 10.25 -12.62
C VAL A 81 6.82 10.68 -13.90
N ALA A 82 5.59 11.18 -13.80
CA ALA A 82 4.81 11.59 -14.97
C ALA A 82 5.58 12.65 -15.79
N ALA A 83 5.74 12.40 -17.09
CA ALA A 83 6.59 13.23 -17.97
C ALA A 83 6.18 14.73 -18.00
N ARG A 84 4.90 15.00 -17.79
CA ARG A 84 4.30 16.35 -17.87
C ARG A 84 4.33 17.12 -16.56
N SER A 85 4.78 16.51 -15.46
CA SER A 85 4.73 17.14 -14.15
C SER A 85 6.04 17.87 -13.82
N ARG A 86 6.01 19.22 -13.86
CA ARG A 86 7.17 20.08 -13.57
C ARG A 86 6.77 21.33 -12.75
N PRO A 87 7.11 21.40 -11.45
CA PRO A 87 7.70 20.33 -10.63
C PRO A 87 6.72 19.16 -10.43
N PRO A 88 7.20 17.93 -10.19
CA PRO A 88 6.32 16.80 -9.94
C PRO A 88 5.50 16.98 -8.67
N PHE A 89 4.17 16.92 -8.81
CA PHE A 89 3.29 16.75 -7.67
C PHE A 89 3.47 15.34 -7.07
N PRO A 90 3.22 15.15 -5.76
CA PRO A 90 3.35 13.84 -5.12
C PRO A 90 2.62 12.70 -5.87
N ALA A 91 1.36 12.91 -6.23
CA ALA A 91 0.53 11.96 -6.98
C ALA A 91 1.04 11.61 -8.41
N ASP A 92 2.01 12.36 -8.94
CA ASP A 92 2.64 12.07 -10.24
C ASP A 92 3.84 11.11 -10.12
N VAL A 93 4.04 10.49 -8.96
CA VAL A 93 5.08 9.49 -8.71
C VAL A 93 4.44 8.18 -8.25
N ALA A 94 4.75 7.10 -8.97
CA ALA A 94 4.27 5.76 -8.63
C ALA A 94 5.36 4.73 -8.88
N LEU A 95 5.26 3.57 -8.23
CA LEU A 95 6.12 2.43 -8.54
C LEU A 95 5.90 1.95 -9.98
N ASN A 96 6.95 1.43 -10.61
CA ASN A 96 6.87 0.91 -11.97
C ASN A 96 6.30 -0.53 -12.00
N PRO A 97 5.05 -0.76 -12.45
CA PRO A 97 4.45 -2.09 -12.43
C PRO A 97 5.09 -3.06 -13.42
N ALA A 98 5.83 -2.56 -14.41
CA ALA A 98 6.54 -3.38 -15.40
C ALA A 98 7.91 -3.88 -14.90
N SER A 99 8.42 -3.36 -13.77
CA SER A 99 9.76 -3.65 -13.28
C SER A 99 9.77 -4.86 -12.36
N ALA A 100 10.57 -5.88 -12.70
CA ALA A 100 10.81 -7.02 -11.80
C ALA A 100 11.53 -6.61 -10.50
N GLU A 101 12.35 -5.55 -10.56
CA GLU A 101 13.07 -5.03 -9.38
C GLU A 101 12.11 -4.50 -8.31
N VAL A 102 10.98 -3.90 -8.73
CA VAL A 102 9.94 -3.43 -7.80
C VAL A 102 9.36 -4.59 -7.00
N TYR A 103 9.02 -5.71 -7.65
CA TYR A 103 8.47 -6.86 -6.94
C TYR A 103 9.49 -7.56 -6.03
N ASP A 104 10.78 -7.59 -6.40
CA ASP A 104 11.84 -8.11 -5.54
C ASP A 104 12.08 -7.20 -4.31
N PHE A 105 12.10 -5.88 -4.53
CA PHE A 105 12.18 -4.87 -3.47
C PHE A 105 11.02 -5.01 -2.47
N LEU A 106 9.77 -4.96 -2.96
CA LEU A 106 8.58 -5.08 -2.12
C LEU A 106 8.54 -6.45 -1.43
N GLY A 107 8.95 -7.50 -2.13
CA GLY A 107 9.09 -8.82 -1.55
C GLY A 107 10.00 -8.83 -0.33
N LYS A 108 11.23 -8.34 -0.48
CA LYS A 108 12.22 -8.28 0.61
C LYS A 108 11.82 -7.34 1.74
N LEU A 109 11.12 -6.26 1.42
CA LEU A 109 10.61 -5.28 2.38
C LEU A 109 9.48 -5.89 3.22
N ILE A 110 8.50 -6.53 2.58
CA ILE A 110 7.40 -7.23 3.28
C ILE A 110 7.95 -8.34 4.20
N ASP A 111 8.94 -9.13 3.74
CA ASP A 111 9.59 -10.15 4.59
C ASP A 111 10.25 -9.57 5.84
N GLU A 112 10.76 -8.34 5.75
CA GLU A 112 11.39 -7.67 6.88
C GLU A 112 10.35 -7.06 7.84
N LEU A 113 9.31 -6.42 7.29
CA LEU A 113 8.37 -5.62 8.08
C LEU A 113 7.22 -6.45 8.64
N ALA A 114 6.69 -7.43 7.90
CA ALA A 114 5.56 -8.24 8.36
C ALA A 114 5.80 -8.96 9.70
N PRO A 115 7.01 -9.47 10.02
CA PRO A 115 7.30 -10.05 11.34
C PRO A 115 7.31 -9.05 12.50
N LEU A 116 7.44 -7.73 12.24
CA LEU A 116 7.40 -6.72 13.30
C LEU A 116 5.99 -6.55 13.88
N PHE A 117 4.97 -6.90 13.09
CA PHE A 117 3.57 -6.77 13.45
C PHE A 117 2.94 -8.17 13.58
N PRO A 118 2.77 -8.72 14.80
CA PRO A 118 2.31 -10.10 15.00
C PRO A 118 0.85 -10.33 14.58
N GLY A 119 0.08 -9.25 14.40
CA GLY A 119 -1.28 -9.29 13.86
C GLY A 119 -1.38 -9.99 12.50
N PRO A 120 -2.53 -10.57 12.14
CA PRO A 120 -2.66 -11.33 10.90
C PRO A 120 -2.85 -10.44 9.67
N TYR A 121 -2.87 -9.12 9.80
CA TYR A 121 -3.21 -8.20 8.72
C TYR A 121 -2.02 -7.34 8.28
N PHE A 122 -2.01 -6.96 7.01
CA PHE A 122 -1.02 -6.04 6.43
C PHE A 122 -1.72 -5.23 5.34
N HIS A 123 -1.79 -3.91 5.50
CA HIS A 123 -2.42 -3.01 4.55
C HIS A 123 -1.41 -2.59 3.49
N ILE A 124 -1.81 -2.63 2.22
CA ILE A 124 -0.94 -2.32 1.07
C ILE A 124 -1.31 -1.00 0.38
N GLY A 125 -2.30 -0.29 0.92
CA GLY A 125 -2.85 0.93 0.34
C GLY A 125 -3.58 0.62 -0.96
N GLY A 126 -3.14 1.22 -2.06
CA GLY A 126 -3.63 0.92 -3.41
C GLY A 126 -4.59 1.97 -3.99
N ASP A 127 -4.61 3.16 -3.40
CA ASP A 127 -5.40 4.32 -3.80
C ASP A 127 -4.62 5.32 -4.67
N GLU A 128 -5.38 6.26 -5.24
CA GLU A 128 -4.93 7.50 -5.89
C GLU A 128 -3.74 7.43 -6.87
N VAL A 129 -3.55 6.30 -7.56
CA VAL A 129 -2.60 6.25 -8.69
C VAL A 129 -3.11 7.19 -9.78
N SER A 130 -2.33 8.23 -10.10
CA SER A 130 -2.73 9.20 -11.13
C SER A 130 -2.81 8.56 -12.52
N ASP A 131 -3.82 8.93 -13.32
CA ASP A 131 -3.95 8.47 -14.72
C ASP A 131 -2.76 8.90 -15.60
N SER A 132 -2.02 9.95 -15.20
CA SER A 132 -0.90 10.50 -15.95
C SER A 132 0.41 9.71 -15.79
N VAL A 133 0.59 8.99 -14.67
CA VAL A 133 1.92 8.54 -14.23
C VAL A 133 2.55 7.49 -15.14
N TRP A 134 1.73 6.62 -15.72
CA TRP A 134 2.19 5.55 -16.61
C TRP A 134 1.87 5.80 -18.09
N ALA A 135 0.96 6.73 -18.40
CA ALA A 135 0.40 6.89 -19.74
C ALA A 135 1.43 7.23 -20.83
N ASP A 136 2.42 8.07 -20.51
CA ASP A 136 3.44 8.53 -21.45
C ASP A 136 4.75 7.68 -21.39
N ASN A 137 4.74 6.52 -20.73
CA ASN A 137 5.95 5.68 -20.57
C ASN A 137 5.98 4.53 -21.61
N ALA A 138 6.94 4.59 -22.54
CA ALA A 138 7.07 3.61 -23.63
C ALA A 138 7.37 2.18 -23.14
N ASP A 139 8.15 2.01 -22.07
CA ASP A 139 8.47 0.70 -21.51
C ASP A 139 7.24 0.05 -20.87
N ILE A 140 6.43 0.85 -20.16
CA ILE A 140 5.16 0.39 -19.59
C ILE A 140 4.18 0.05 -20.72
N ALA A 141 4.05 0.90 -21.75
CA ALA A 141 3.19 0.61 -22.89
C ALA A 141 3.57 -0.72 -23.59
N ALA A 142 4.88 -0.95 -23.81
CA ALA A 142 5.37 -2.19 -24.38
C ALA A 142 5.13 -3.39 -23.45
N TRP A 143 5.26 -3.22 -22.13
CA TRP A 143 4.95 -4.25 -21.14
C TRP A 143 3.45 -4.59 -21.12
N MET A 144 2.57 -3.59 -21.12
CA MET A 144 1.12 -3.80 -21.17
C MET A 144 0.72 -4.60 -22.42
N GLN A 145 1.32 -4.29 -23.57
CA GLN A 145 1.09 -5.08 -24.80
C GLN A 145 1.54 -6.54 -24.66
N ARG A 146 2.70 -6.80 -24.04
CA ARG A 146 3.21 -8.18 -23.83
C ARG A 146 2.33 -8.98 -22.86
N GLU A 147 1.82 -8.34 -21.82
CA GLU A 147 0.98 -8.98 -20.80
C GLU A 147 -0.52 -9.00 -21.18
N GLY A 148 -0.91 -8.37 -22.30
CA GLY A 148 -2.30 -8.28 -22.73
C GLY A 148 -3.17 -7.38 -21.84
N LEU A 149 -2.57 -6.34 -21.25
CA LEU A 149 -3.26 -5.36 -20.39
C LEU A 149 -3.76 -4.20 -21.27
N HIS A 150 -5.04 -3.87 -21.15
CA HIS A 150 -5.70 -2.93 -22.07
C HIS A 150 -5.97 -1.57 -21.43
N SER A 151 -5.87 -1.47 -20.11
CA SER A 151 -6.18 -0.28 -19.34
C SER A 151 -5.22 -0.09 -18.17
N LYS A 152 -5.23 1.12 -17.60
CA LYS A 152 -4.51 1.41 -16.34
C LYS A 152 -5.00 0.50 -15.20
N GLN A 153 -6.31 0.28 -15.14
CA GLN A 153 -6.94 -0.60 -14.15
C GLN A 153 -6.44 -2.04 -14.28
N ASP A 154 -6.17 -2.53 -15.50
CA ASP A 154 -5.54 -3.84 -15.71
C ASP A 154 -4.10 -3.87 -15.18
N ALA A 155 -3.35 -2.78 -15.34
CA ALA A 155 -1.99 -2.65 -14.81
C ALA A 155 -1.97 -2.57 -13.27
N GLU A 156 -2.85 -1.77 -12.66
CA GLU A 156 -3.06 -1.73 -11.21
C GLU A 156 -3.47 -3.11 -10.67
N GLY A 157 -4.36 -3.81 -11.38
CA GLY A 157 -4.77 -5.17 -11.04
C GLY A 157 -3.68 -6.22 -11.21
N TYR A 158 -2.78 -6.06 -12.19
CA TYR A 158 -1.58 -6.88 -12.30
C TYR A 158 -0.69 -6.69 -11.08
N PHE A 159 -0.37 -5.43 -10.75
CA PHE A 159 0.49 -5.08 -9.64
C PHE A 159 -0.09 -5.56 -8.29
N SER A 160 -1.35 -5.20 -8.03
CA SER A 160 -2.04 -5.50 -6.77
C SER A 160 -2.10 -7.00 -6.50
N ARG A 161 -2.42 -7.83 -7.51
CA ARG A 161 -2.44 -9.29 -7.35
C ARG A 161 -1.10 -9.84 -6.89
N ARG A 162 0.01 -9.36 -7.47
CA ARG A 162 1.36 -9.83 -7.10
C ARG A 162 1.76 -9.41 -5.68
N VAL A 163 1.41 -8.19 -5.27
CA VAL A 163 1.67 -7.72 -3.90
C VAL A 163 0.79 -8.48 -2.90
N VAL A 164 -0.49 -8.68 -3.21
CA VAL A 164 -1.43 -9.50 -2.43
C VAL A 164 -0.91 -10.93 -2.24
N GLU A 165 -0.47 -11.59 -3.32
CA GLU A 165 0.13 -12.92 -3.24
C GLU A 165 1.38 -12.93 -2.35
N ARG A 166 2.19 -11.87 -2.40
CA ARG A 166 3.36 -11.75 -1.54
C ARG A 166 2.98 -11.62 -0.06
N VAL A 167 1.98 -10.80 0.26
CA VAL A 167 1.46 -10.64 1.63
C VAL A 167 0.89 -11.97 2.15
N LEU A 168 0.13 -12.69 1.32
CA LEU A 168 -0.38 -14.02 1.65
C LEU A 168 0.75 -15.03 1.94
N ARG A 169 1.81 -15.03 1.12
CA ARG A 169 3.00 -15.87 1.35
C ARG A 169 3.77 -15.51 2.62
N ALA A 170 3.69 -14.26 3.07
CA ALA A 170 4.23 -13.82 4.36
C ALA A 170 3.34 -14.22 5.56
N GLY A 171 2.27 -14.97 5.34
CA GLY A 171 1.34 -15.43 6.39
C GLY A 171 0.40 -14.35 6.88
N LYS A 172 0.18 -13.29 6.08
CA LYS A 172 -0.70 -12.17 6.41
C LYS A 172 -1.91 -12.14 5.48
N THR A 173 -3.00 -11.59 5.97
CA THR A 173 -4.20 -11.24 5.21
C THR A 173 -4.04 -9.81 4.69
N PRO A 174 -4.07 -9.60 3.37
CA PRO A 174 -3.94 -8.28 2.79
C PRO A 174 -5.21 -7.44 3.00
N ILE A 175 -5.00 -6.15 3.27
CA ILE A 175 -6.04 -5.11 3.28
C ILE A 175 -5.63 -4.04 2.24
N GLY A 176 -6.59 -3.47 1.53
CA GLY A 176 -6.34 -2.34 0.62
C GLY A 176 -7.54 -1.40 0.52
N TRP A 177 -7.31 -0.17 0.06
CA TRP A 177 -8.35 0.82 -0.21
C TRP A 177 -9.16 0.45 -1.44
N GLU A 178 -10.46 0.74 -1.44
CA GLU A 178 -11.49 0.25 -2.39
C GLU A 178 -11.13 0.18 -3.88
N GLU A 179 -10.24 1.04 -4.38
CA GLU A 179 -9.68 1.03 -5.74
C GLU A 179 -9.03 -0.33 -6.06
N TYR A 180 -8.34 -0.93 -5.08
CA TYR A 180 -7.75 -2.26 -5.21
C TYR A 180 -8.82 -3.35 -5.48
N ALA A 181 -10.07 -3.13 -5.06
CA ALA A 181 -11.20 -4.05 -5.17
C ALA A 181 -11.90 -4.01 -6.53
N ALA A 182 -11.50 -3.09 -7.41
CA ALA A 182 -11.88 -3.10 -8.83
C ALA A 182 -11.14 -4.21 -9.60
N THR A 183 -10.17 -4.87 -8.95
CA THR A 183 -9.33 -5.92 -9.54
C THR A 183 -9.84 -7.31 -9.11
N ALA A 184 -9.52 -8.35 -9.89
CA ALA A 184 -9.85 -9.73 -9.52
C ALA A 184 -8.96 -10.20 -8.35
N LEU A 185 -9.40 -9.94 -7.12
CA LEU A 185 -8.68 -10.27 -5.90
C LEU A 185 -9.05 -11.66 -5.35
N PRO A 186 -8.12 -12.33 -4.65
CA PRO A 186 -8.47 -13.51 -3.86
C PRO A 186 -9.46 -13.14 -2.75
N ARG A 187 -10.34 -14.08 -2.41
CA ARG A 187 -11.44 -13.86 -1.45
C ARG A 187 -10.95 -13.49 -0.05
N GLU A 188 -9.72 -13.88 0.28
CA GLU A 188 -9.04 -13.59 1.53
C GLU A 188 -8.77 -12.08 1.70
N ALA A 189 -8.60 -11.33 0.62
CA ALA A 189 -8.31 -9.90 0.66
C ALA A 189 -9.48 -9.10 1.26
N ILE A 190 -9.16 -8.15 2.14
CA ILE A 190 -10.14 -7.31 2.85
C ILE A 190 -10.16 -5.90 2.26
N VAL A 191 -11.35 -5.42 1.91
CA VAL A 191 -11.54 -4.10 1.30
C VAL A 191 -11.77 -3.06 2.36
N GLN A 192 -11.02 -1.96 2.37
CA GLN A 192 -11.32 -0.81 3.20
C GLN A 192 -11.99 0.28 2.35
N ALA A 193 -13.30 0.42 2.53
CA ALA A 193 -14.12 1.38 1.79
C ALA A 193 -14.11 2.76 2.47
N TRP A 194 -13.74 3.79 1.72
CA TRP A 194 -13.50 5.14 2.27
C TRP A 194 -14.28 6.24 1.53
N GLN A 195 -14.68 6.03 0.27
CA GLN A 195 -15.37 7.09 -0.48
C GLN A 195 -16.86 7.15 -0.17
N SER A 196 -17.55 5.99 -0.08
CA SER A 196 -19.01 5.98 0.06
C SER A 196 -19.59 4.65 0.57
N SER A 197 -20.89 4.69 0.92
CA SER A 197 -21.70 3.48 1.16
C SER A 197 -21.79 2.58 -0.08
N ASN A 198 -21.78 3.15 -1.29
CA ASN A 198 -21.79 2.40 -2.54
C ASN A 198 -20.51 1.57 -2.72
N ALA A 199 -19.36 2.10 -2.32
CA ALA A 199 -18.11 1.34 -2.34
C ALA A 199 -18.17 0.14 -1.38
N THR A 200 -18.75 0.34 -0.20
CA THR A 200 -19.00 -0.74 0.78
C THR A 200 -19.92 -1.82 0.19
N ALA A 201 -21.04 -1.41 -0.42
CA ALA A 201 -21.99 -2.31 -1.05
C ALA A 201 -21.35 -3.08 -2.21
N GLY A 202 -20.54 -2.41 -3.04
CA GLY A 202 -19.83 -3.05 -4.16
C GLY A 202 -18.84 -4.11 -3.69
N ALA A 203 -18.02 -3.80 -2.68
CA ALA A 203 -17.05 -4.74 -2.11
C ALA A 203 -17.72 -5.98 -1.50
N THR A 204 -18.77 -5.78 -0.71
CA THR A 204 -19.51 -6.87 -0.06
C THR A 204 -20.29 -7.73 -1.07
N ALA A 205 -20.89 -7.12 -2.11
CA ALA A 205 -21.57 -7.84 -3.18
C ALA A 205 -20.62 -8.76 -3.97
N ARG A 206 -19.33 -8.39 -4.07
CA ARG A 206 -18.26 -9.23 -4.65
C ARG A 206 -17.74 -10.32 -3.70
N GLY A 207 -18.25 -10.38 -2.46
CA GLY A 207 -17.94 -11.44 -1.50
C GLY A 207 -16.69 -11.20 -0.66
N HIS A 208 -16.15 -9.98 -0.67
CA HIS A 208 -15.02 -9.60 0.17
C HIS A 208 -15.47 -9.20 1.57
N ARG A 209 -14.60 -9.44 2.56
CA ARG A 209 -14.72 -8.81 3.87
C ARG A 209 -14.42 -7.33 3.71
N THR A 210 -15.20 -6.47 4.37
CA THR A 210 -15.09 -5.02 4.19
C THR A 210 -14.99 -4.28 5.52
N ILE A 211 -14.07 -3.32 5.60
CA ILE A 211 -13.92 -2.33 6.66
C ILE A 211 -14.51 -1.01 6.13
N VAL A 212 -15.29 -0.30 6.93
CA VAL A 212 -15.88 0.99 6.54
C VAL A 212 -15.11 2.11 7.22
N SER A 213 -14.57 3.02 6.43
CA SER A 213 -13.90 4.26 6.86
C SER A 213 -14.53 5.51 6.25
N ALA A 214 -15.58 5.37 5.44
CA ALA A 214 -16.26 6.50 4.82
C ALA A 214 -16.83 7.48 5.88
N GLY A 215 -16.46 8.76 5.74
CA GLY A 215 -16.88 9.83 6.66
C GLY A 215 -18.35 10.24 6.48
N SER A 216 -18.93 9.98 5.31
CA SER A 216 -20.33 10.24 4.97
C SER A 216 -21.10 8.93 4.81
N ILE A 217 -21.51 8.34 5.93
CA ILE A 217 -22.45 7.20 5.97
C ILE A 217 -23.91 7.60 5.63
N TRP A 218 -24.17 8.88 5.29
CA TRP A 218 -25.50 9.44 5.07
C TRP A 218 -25.56 10.33 3.81
N THR A 219 -25.61 9.72 2.63
CA THR A 219 -26.26 10.36 1.48
C THR A 219 -27.12 9.29 0.82
N PHE A 220 -28.40 9.30 1.18
CA PHE A 220 -29.47 8.58 0.48
C PHE A 220 -29.79 9.28 -0.84
#